data_AF-A0AAW9U808-F1
#
_entry.id   AF-A0AAW9U808-F1
#
_cell.length_a   1.000
_cell.length_b   1.000
_cell.length_c   1.000
_cell.angle_alpha   90.00
_cell.angle_beta   90.00
_cell.angle_gamma   90.00
#
_symmetry.space_group_name_H-M   'P 1'
#
loop_
_entity.id
_entity.type
_entity.pdbx_description
1 polymer ?
#
loop_
_entity_poly.entity_id
_entity_poly.type
_entity_poly.pdbx_seq_one_letter_code
_entity_poly.pdbx_strand_id
1 'polypeptide(L)'
;MKKIHLINVDTSNGANEEAGTCELCFYTMWCDNPTFIFEMDGERLAIDGYWWDWGDYSEIFINNTVDFGLWLDTQEFADDTDFNTDWLLNIVDKYNRTVAQTEYKDINGRPIYMDSKIAVEFDHKQIEAHIGYDGYCPEISFVNPFTSKYEYLESNDYGNLKPYKVIRLEEHTNNKVAA
;
A
#
# COMPACT_ATOMS: atom_id res chain seq x y z
N MET A 1 21.32 12.90 8.99
CA MET A 1 19.99 12.43 8.54
C MET A 1 19.77 13.01 7.15
N LYS A 2 19.30 12.19 6.21
CA LYS A 2 19.00 12.60 4.82
C LYS A 2 17.51 12.52 4.53
N LYS A 3 17.09 13.34 3.57
CA LYS A 3 15.76 13.29 2.96
C LYS A 3 15.88 12.82 1.53
N ILE A 4 14.87 12.09 1.09
CA ILE A 4 14.79 11.56 -0.26
C ILE A 4 13.38 11.84 -0.78
N HIS A 5 13.30 12.31 -2.01
CA HIS A 5 12.05 12.73 -2.64
C HIS A 5 11.77 11.83 -3.84
N LEU A 6 10.55 11.28 -3.93
CA LEU A 6 10.14 10.54 -5.11
C LEU A 6 9.81 11.55 -6.23
N ILE A 7 10.51 11.45 -7.36
CA ILE A 7 10.32 12.33 -8.52
C ILE A 7 9.43 11.69 -9.57
N ASN A 8 9.65 10.40 -9.85
CA ASN A 8 8.91 9.68 -10.89
C ASN A 8 8.95 8.17 -10.66
N VAL A 9 7.98 7.47 -11.23
CA VAL A 9 8.01 6.02 -11.43
C VAL A 9 7.95 5.79 -12.93
N ASP A 10 9.05 5.29 -13.50
CA ASP A 10 9.18 5.06 -14.94
C ASP A 10 8.86 3.59 -15.26
N THR A 11 7.82 3.36 -16.06
CA THR A 11 7.41 2.04 -16.56
C THR A 11 7.69 1.85 -18.05
N SER A 12 8.51 2.73 -18.65
CA SER A 12 8.84 2.65 -20.08
C SER A 12 9.73 1.45 -20.44
N ASN A 13 10.32 0.79 -19.45
CA ASN A 13 11.08 -0.45 -19.60
C ASN A 13 10.18 -1.70 -19.66
N GLY A 14 8.86 -1.53 -19.63
CA GLY A 14 7.92 -2.65 -19.69
C GLY A 14 8.06 -3.48 -20.97
N ALA A 15 8.07 -4.81 -20.82
CA ALA A 15 8.31 -5.74 -21.91
C ALA A 15 7.61 -7.10 -21.68
N ASN A 16 7.48 -7.88 -22.76
CA ASN A 16 7.14 -9.29 -22.63
C ASN A 16 8.41 -10.08 -22.30
N GLU A 17 8.43 -10.73 -21.15
CA GLU A 17 9.57 -11.49 -20.62
C GLU A 17 9.22 -12.98 -20.55
N GLU A 18 10.24 -13.84 -20.67
CA GLU A 18 10.10 -15.28 -20.43
C GLU A 18 10.28 -15.57 -18.94
N ALA A 19 9.30 -16.22 -18.34
CA ALA A 19 9.26 -16.58 -16.92
C ALA A 19 9.11 -18.10 -16.74
N GLY A 20 9.50 -18.60 -15.57
CA GLY A 20 9.49 -20.02 -15.21
C GLY A 20 10.88 -20.62 -15.01
N THR A 21 10.94 -21.79 -14.37
CA THR A 21 12.19 -22.46 -13.97
C THR A 21 12.48 -23.75 -14.70
N CYS A 22 11.47 -24.29 -15.39
CA CYS A 22 11.49 -25.60 -16.01
C CYS A 22 11.29 -25.44 -17.52
N GLU A 23 12.05 -26.18 -18.35
CA GLU A 23 12.00 -26.07 -19.82
C GLU A 23 10.60 -26.33 -20.42
N LEU A 24 9.73 -27.04 -19.69
CA LEU A 24 8.33 -27.30 -20.07
C LEU A 24 7.32 -26.33 -19.41
N CYS A 25 7.80 -25.46 -18.53
CA CYS A 25 7.02 -24.54 -17.71
C CYS A 25 7.28 -23.08 -18.08
N PHE A 26 8.10 -22.81 -19.10
CA PHE A 26 8.30 -21.45 -19.56
C PHE A 26 7.00 -20.88 -20.12
N TYR A 27 6.73 -19.65 -19.75
CA TYR A 27 5.63 -18.86 -20.29
C TYR A 27 6.11 -17.44 -20.52
N THR A 28 5.39 -16.71 -21.35
CA THR A 28 5.64 -15.28 -21.56
C THR A 28 4.64 -14.49 -20.74
N MET A 29 5.11 -13.46 -20.03
CA MET A 29 4.26 -12.51 -19.33
C MET A 29 4.71 -11.08 -19.60
N TRP A 30 3.79 -10.13 -19.45
CA TRP A 30 4.15 -8.71 -19.43
C TRP A 30 4.73 -8.37 -18.06
N CYS A 31 5.89 -7.72 -18.05
CA CYS A 31 6.58 -7.22 -16.87
C CYS A 31 6.74 -5.71 -17.02
N ASP A 32 6.24 -4.91 -16.08
CA ASP A 32 6.27 -3.44 -16.19
C ASP A 32 7.68 -2.86 -15.97
N ASN A 33 8.55 -3.61 -15.31
CA ASN A 33 9.94 -3.26 -14.98
C ASN A 33 10.07 -1.82 -14.44
N PRO A 34 9.31 -1.46 -13.38
CA PRO A 34 9.28 -0.08 -12.90
C PRO A 34 10.65 0.34 -12.34
N THR A 35 11.08 1.55 -12.70
CA THR A 35 12.23 2.21 -12.09
C THR A 35 11.76 3.43 -11.30
N PHE A 36 12.01 3.43 -10.00
CA PHE A 36 11.70 4.55 -9.12
C PHE A 36 12.86 5.55 -9.15
N ILE A 37 12.54 6.78 -9.52
CA ILE A 37 13.50 7.87 -9.66
C ILE A 37 13.32 8.82 -8.48
N PHE A 38 14.35 8.94 -7.67
CA PHE A 38 14.41 9.79 -6.50
C PHE A 38 15.38 10.96 -6.68
N GLU A 39 15.20 12.00 -5.88
CA GLU A 39 16.17 13.08 -5.67
C GLU A 39 16.62 13.09 -4.21
N MET A 40 17.93 13.17 -4.00
CA MET A 40 18.55 13.29 -2.68
C MET A 40 19.75 14.23 -2.81
N ASP A 41 19.79 15.29 -1.99
CA ASP A 41 20.88 16.28 -2.00
C ASP A 41 21.19 16.88 -3.39
N GLY A 42 20.18 16.97 -4.27
CA GLY A 42 20.30 17.47 -5.64
C GLY A 42 20.82 16.45 -6.67
N GLU A 43 21.10 15.22 -6.26
CA GLU A 43 21.47 14.11 -7.14
C GLU A 43 20.27 13.18 -7.39
N ARG A 44 20.23 12.58 -8.58
CA ARG A 44 19.20 11.59 -8.92
C ARG A 44 19.67 10.18 -8.61
N LEU A 45 18.79 9.41 -7.99
CA LEU A 45 18.97 7.99 -7.73
C LEU A 45 17.87 7.22 -8.45
N ALA A 46 18.23 6.14 -9.13
CA ALA A 46 17.29 5.21 -9.75
C ALA A 46 17.36 3.88 -9.01
N ILE A 47 16.19 3.35 -8.62
CA ILE A 47 16.07 2.06 -7.94
C ILE A 47 15.06 1.21 -8.70
N ASP A 48 15.44 -0.03 -9.02
CA ASP A 48 14.52 -0.97 -9.64
C ASP A 48 13.44 -1.37 -8.63
N GLY A 49 12.19 -1.17 -9.04
CA GLY A 49 11.00 -1.56 -8.30
C GLY A 49 10.54 -2.97 -8.63
N TYR A 50 11.43 -3.82 -9.12
CA TYR A 50 11.14 -5.21 -9.45
C TYR A 50 12.35 -6.09 -9.18
N TRP A 51 12.11 -7.39 -9.07
CA TRP A 51 13.16 -8.40 -8.98
C TRP A 51 12.70 -9.71 -9.58
N TRP A 52 13.67 -10.57 -9.87
CA TRP A 52 13.45 -11.93 -10.32
C TRP A 52 13.95 -12.88 -9.24
N ASP A 53 13.11 -13.83 -8.83
CA ASP A 53 13.52 -14.90 -7.93
C ASP A 53 13.10 -16.24 -8.52
N TRP A 54 14.07 -17.11 -8.77
CA TRP A 54 13.85 -18.41 -9.42
C TRP A 54 12.88 -18.32 -10.61
N GLY A 55 13.13 -17.44 -11.58
CA GLY A 55 12.30 -17.33 -12.78
C GLY A 55 10.89 -16.76 -12.56
N ASP A 56 10.53 -16.39 -11.33
CA ASP A 56 9.30 -15.66 -11.00
C ASP A 56 9.59 -14.16 -10.93
N TYR A 57 8.71 -13.40 -11.57
CA TYR A 57 8.76 -11.94 -11.57
C TYR A 57 8.00 -11.38 -10.37
N SER A 58 8.58 -10.41 -9.68
CA SER A 58 7.93 -9.66 -8.62
C SER A 58 8.17 -8.17 -8.77
N GLU A 59 7.15 -7.38 -8.46
CA GLU A 59 7.19 -5.92 -8.57
C GLU A 59 6.64 -5.26 -7.30
N ILE A 60 7.19 -4.07 -7.01
CA ILE A 60 6.73 -3.22 -5.92
C ILE A 60 5.53 -2.43 -6.42
N PHE A 61 4.36 -2.77 -5.88
CA PHE A 61 3.12 -2.09 -6.19
C PHE A 61 2.79 -1.00 -5.15
N ILE A 62 2.49 0.21 -5.63
CA ILE A 62 2.03 1.35 -4.82
C ILE A 62 0.76 1.90 -5.46
N ASN A 63 -0.38 1.73 -4.78
CA ASN A 63 -1.68 2.12 -5.32
C ASN A 63 -1.79 3.62 -5.65
N ASN A 64 -1.24 4.47 -4.78
CA ASN A 64 -1.16 5.92 -5.01
C ASN A 64 0.26 6.40 -4.75
N THR A 65 1.04 6.54 -5.83
CA THR A 65 2.44 6.98 -5.79
C THR A 65 2.60 8.43 -5.35
N VAL A 66 1.58 9.28 -5.56
CA VAL A 66 1.59 10.68 -5.10
C VAL A 66 1.49 10.73 -3.58
N ASP A 67 0.53 10.00 -3.00
CA ASP A 67 0.36 9.93 -1.54
C ASP A 67 1.61 9.32 -0.88
N PHE A 68 2.19 8.30 -1.50
CA PHE A 68 3.46 7.72 -1.04
C PHE A 68 4.60 8.74 -1.07
N GLY A 69 4.76 9.50 -2.15
CA GLY A 69 5.78 10.55 -2.25
C GLY A 69 5.62 11.62 -1.17
N LEU A 70 4.40 12.12 -0.96
CA LEU A 70 4.12 13.11 0.10
C LEU A 70 4.41 12.56 1.49
N TRP A 71 4.07 11.29 1.75
CA TRP A 71 4.40 10.64 3.01
C TRP A 71 5.91 10.45 3.16
N LEU A 72 6.62 10.06 2.09
CA LEU A 72 8.06 9.85 2.08
C LEU A 72 8.84 11.13 2.45
N ASP A 73 8.36 12.30 2.00
CA ASP A 73 8.95 13.62 2.31
C ASP A 73 8.97 13.96 3.81
N THR A 74 8.12 13.29 4.60
CA THR A 74 8.06 13.41 6.05
C THR A 74 9.03 12.49 6.78
N GLN A 75 9.62 11.52 6.08
CA GLN A 75 10.56 10.56 6.63
C GLN A 75 11.99 11.13 6.62
N GLU A 76 12.81 10.67 7.56
CA GLU A 76 14.24 10.98 7.62
C GLU A 76 15.02 9.68 7.76
N PHE A 77 16.15 9.58 7.06
CA PHE A 77 16.98 8.38 7.01
C PHE A 77 18.37 8.65 7.58
N ALA A 78 19.02 7.62 8.11
CA ALA A 78 20.41 7.73 8.55
C ALA A 78 21.35 8.00 7.37
N ASP A 79 22.47 8.66 7.60
CA ASP A 79 23.38 9.10 6.52
C ASP A 79 24.06 7.92 5.80
N ASP A 80 24.13 6.76 6.45
CA ASP A 80 24.68 5.49 6.00
C ASP A 80 23.62 4.52 5.44
N THR A 81 22.38 4.99 5.22
CA THR A 81 21.32 4.19 4.58
C THR A 81 21.73 3.82 3.15
N ASP A 82 21.66 2.52 2.84
CA ASP A 82 21.83 2.02 1.48
C ASP A 82 20.47 2.04 0.75
N PHE A 83 20.34 2.90 -0.25
CA PHE A 83 19.11 3.10 -1.00
C PHE A 83 19.09 2.16 -2.21
N ASN A 84 18.64 0.93 -1.98
CA ASN A 84 18.53 -0.14 -2.97
C ASN A 84 17.09 -0.70 -3.03
N THR A 85 16.86 -1.77 -3.81
CA THR A 85 15.55 -2.40 -3.96
C THR A 85 15.00 -2.94 -2.63
N ASP A 86 15.85 -3.47 -1.74
CA ASP A 86 15.42 -3.94 -0.42
C ASP A 86 14.94 -2.77 0.46
N TRP A 87 15.64 -1.64 0.43
CA TRP A 87 15.19 -0.42 1.10
C TRP A 87 13.83 0.02 0.56
N LEU A 88 13.66 0.03 -0.76
CA LEU A 88 12.42 0.44 -1.40
C LEU A 88 11.25 -0.48 -1.00
N LEU A 89 11.47 -1.80 -0.99
CA LEU A 89 10.47 -2.77 -0.54
C LEU A 89 10.05 -2.51 0.91
N ASN A 90 11.03 -2.31 1.81
CA ASN A 90 10.76 -2.08 3.22
C ASN A 90 10.02 -0.76 3.48
N ILE A 91 10.39 0.32 2.80
CA ILE A 91 9.74 1.63 3.01
C ILE A 91 8.32 1.66 2.43
N VAL A 92 8.08 0.95 1.33
CA VAL A 92 6.74 0.76 0.76
C VAL A 92 5.87 -0.12 1.66
N ASP A 93 6.38 -1.23 2.20
CA ASP A 93 5.64 -2.05 3.16
C ASP A 93 5.26 -1.24 4.41
N LYS A 94 6.18 -0.41 4.93
CA LYS A 94 5.87 0.52 6.03
C LYS A 94 4.72 1.48 5.66
N TYR A 95 4.75 2.09 4.47
CA TYR A 95 3.67 2.95 3.99
C TYR A 95 2.33 2.20 3.92
N ASN A 96 2.34 1.02 3.29
CA ASN A 96 1.19 0.15 3.09
C ASN A 96 0.57 -0.38 4.38
N ARG A 97 1.36 -0.51 5.46
CA ARG A 97 0.86 -0.93 6.77
C ARG A 97 0.37 0.20 7.66
N THR A 98 0.78 1.45 7.38
CA THR A 98 0.59 2.55 8.32
C THR A 98 -0.40 3.58 7.85
N VAL A 99 -0.35 4.00 6.58
CA VAL A 99 -1.12 5.18 6.12
C VAL A 99 -1.70 5.05 4.72
N ALA A 100 -1.37 4.00 3.96
CA ALA A 100 -1.84 3.86 2.58
C ALA A 100 -3.38 3.81 2.46
N GLN A 101 -3.89 4.25 1.30
CA GLN A 101 -5.31 4.10 0.96
C GLN A 101 -5.64 2.61 0.74
N THR A 102 -6.72 2.13 1.38
CA THR A 102 -7.09 0.71 1.40
C THR A 102 -8.01 0.29 0.25
N GLU A 103 -8.28 1.18 -0.71
CA GLU A 103 -9.33 1.07 -1.76
C GLU A 103 -10.78 1.00 -1.26
N TYR A 104 -10.98 0.65 0.02
CA TYR A 104 -12.27 0.63 0.66
C TYR A 104 -12.87 2.01 0.81
N LYS A 105 -14.20 2.05 0.88
CA LYS A 105 -14.97 3.26 1.08
C LYS A 105 -15.90 3.13 2.27
N ASP A 106 -16.06 4.22 3.01
CA ASP A 106 -17.08 4.34 4.05
C ASP A 106 -18.49 4.44 3.44
N ILE A 107 -19.51 4.47 4.30
CA ILE A 107 -20.91 4.58 3.87
C ILE A 107 -21.22 5.83 3.01
N ASN A 108 -20.40 6.87 3.10
CA ASN A 108 -20.55 8.10 2.33
C ASN A 108 -19.71 8.09 1.04
N GLY A 109 -19.07 6.96 0.72
CA GLY A 109 -18.21 6.80 -0.45
C GLY A 109 -16.81 7.41 -0.31
N ARG A 110 -16.40 7.79 0.91
CA ARG A 110 -15.08 8.38 1.16
C ARG A 110 -14.02 7.29 1.29
N PRO A 111 -12.80 7.45 0.72
CA PRO A 111 -11.76 6.43 0.77
C PRO A 111 -11.31 6.20 2.20
N ILE A 112 -11.06 4.94 2.58
CA ILE A 112 -10.49 4.50 3.85
C ILE A 112 -8.96 4.37 3.71
N TYR A 113 -8.23 4.73 4.75
CA TYR A 113 -6.77 4.64 4.84
C TYR A 113 -6.40 3.75 6.02
N MET A 114 -5.20 3.17 6.02
CA MET A 114 -4.72 2.25 7.05
C MET A 114 -4.73 2.82 8.47
N ASP A 115 -4.49 4.12 8.63
CA ASP A 115 -4.55 4.82 9.92
C ASP A 115 -5.97 5.30 10.31
N SER A 116 -6.98 5.02 9.48
CA SER A 116 -8.34 5.49 9.74
C SER A 116 -8.93 4.80 10.96
N LYS A 117 -9.47 5.59 11.90
CA LYS A 117 -10.35 5.06 12.94
C LYS A 117 -11.76 4.88 12.38
N ILE A 118 -12.28 3.67 12.48
CA ILE A 118 -13.56 3.28 11.88
C ILE A 118 -14.43 2.51 12.88
N ALA A 119 -15.73 2.53 12.65
CA ALA A 119 -16.71 1.72 13.33
C ALA A 119 -17.66 1.05 12.34
N VAL A 120 -18.25 -0.07 12.75
CA VAL A 120 -19.34 -0.73 12.03
C VAL A 120 -20.66 -0.52 12.77
N GLU A 121 -21.74 -0.31 12.01
CA GLU A 121 -23.10 -0.40 12.56
C GLU A 121 -23.51 -1.89 12.63
N PHE A 122 -23.61 -2.40 13.85
CA PHE A 122 -24.01 -3.78 14.16
C PHE A 122 -25.13 -3.76 15.20
N ASP A 123 -26.29 -4.37 14.87
CA ASP A 123 -27.47 -4.42 15.75
C ASP A 123 -27.81 -3.05 16.39
N HIS A 124 -27.87 -2.02 15.54
CA HIS A 124 -28.14 -0.63 15.93
C HIS A 124 -27.12 0.02 16.89
N LYS A 125 -25.94 -0.59 17.07
CA LYS A 125 -24.81 -0.05 17.83
C LYS A 125 -23.62 0.20 16.93
N GLN A 126 -22.76 1.13 17.34
CA GLN A 126 -21.45 1.32 16.72
C GLN A 126 -20.41 0.50 17.47
N ILE A 127 -19.66 -0.29 16.72
CA ILE A 127 -18.57 -1.13 17.24
C ILE A 127 -17.30 -0.70 16.54
N GLU A 128 -16.24 -0.42 17.31
CA GLU A 128 -14.94 -0.11 16.75
C GLU A 128 -14.44 -1.27 15.88
N ALA A 129 -13.94 -0.93 14.70
CA ALA A 129 -13.35 -1.86 13.76
C ALA A 129 -11.87 -1.53 13.56
N HIS A 130 -11.10 -2.57 13.25
CA HIS A 130 -9.67 -2.51 13.04
C HIS A 130 -9.35 -2.75 11.58
N ILE A 131 -8.35 -2.00 11.09
CA ILE A 131 -7.78 -2.18 9.76
C ILE A 131 -6.45 -2.92 9.95
N GLY A 132 -6.32 -4.08 9.33
CA GLY A 132 -5.10 -4.88 9.28
C GLY A 132 -4.51 -4.90 7.87
N TYR A 133 -3.27 -5.37 7.76
CA TYR A 133 -2.63 -5.68 6.49
C TYR A 133 -1.99 -7.05 6.61
N ASP A 134 -2.51 -8.02 5.87
CA ASP A 134 -2.11 -9.43 5.96
C ASP A 134 -0.82 -9.75 5.18
N GLY A 135 -0.34 -8.79 4.37
CA GLY A 135 0.81 -8.94 3.47
C GLY A 135 0.45 -8.87 1.99
N TYR A 136 -0.84 -8.99 1.66
CA TYR A 136 -1.35 -8.89 0.29
C TYR A 136 -2.34 -7.74 0.17
N CYS A 137 -3.31 -7.67 1.08
CA CYS A 137 -4.36 -6.66 1.03
C CYS A 137 -4.71 -6.13 2.43
N PRO A 138 -5.23 -4.89 2.51
CA PRO A 138 -5.83 -4.39 3.73
C PRO A 138 -7.08 -5.22 4.06
N GLU A 139 -7.33 -5.46 5.35
CA GLU A 139 -8.51 -6.16 5.84
C GLU A 139 -9.19 -5.34 6.92
N ILE A 140 -10.53 -5.39 6.98
CA ILE A 140 -11.28 -4.74 8.06
C ILE A 140 -11.98 -5.80 8.89
N SER A 141 -11.80 -5.73 10.21
CA SER A 141 -12.42 -6.66 11.15
C SER A 141 -12.91 -5.98 12.41
N PHE A 142 -13.83 -6.62 13.13
CA PHE A 142 -14.26 -6.20 14.46
C PHE A 142 -14.58 -7.42 15.33
N VAL A 143 -14.63 -7.24 16.65
CA VAL A 143 -15.05 -8.30 17.57
C VAL A 143 -16.55 -8.23 17.77
N ASN A 144 -17.26 -9.27 17.37
CA ASN A 144 -18.70 -9.39 17.59
C ASN A 144 -18.97 -9.46 19.11
N PRO A 145 -19.79 -8.54 19.66
CA PRO A 145 -19.99 -8.40 21.11
C PRO A 145 -20.88 -9.51 21.69
N PHE A 146 -21.63 -10.23 20.86
CA PHE A 146 -22.50 -11.33 21.26
C PHE A 146 -21.77 -12.67 21.26
N THR A 147 -20.79 -12.84 20.37
CA THR A 147 -20.08 -14.12 20.19
C THR A 147 -18.62 -14.09 20.64
N SER A 148 -18.06 -12.89 20.86
CA SER A 148 -16.64 -12.65 21.13
C SER A 148 -15.70 -13.17 20.04
N LYS A 149 -16.17 -13.28 18.80
CA LYS A 149 -15.38 -13.72 17.64
C LYS A 149 -15.05 -12.54 16.72
N TYR A 150 -13.94 -12.64 15.99
CA TYR A 150 -13.65 -11.73 14.90
C TYR A 150 -14.62 -11.95 13.74
N GLU A 151 -15.14 -10.85 13.21
CA GLU A 151 -15.84 -10.80 11.94
C GLU A 151 -15.05 -9.93 10.97
N TYR A 152 -14.87 -10.44 9.76
CA TYR A 152 -14.16 -9.78 8.68
C TYR A 152 -15.17 -9.22 7.68
N LEU A 153 -14.89 -8.03 7.17
CA LEU A 153 -15.73 -7.37 6.18
C LEU A 153 -15.22 -7.68 4.78
N GLU A 154 -16.15 -8.01 3.89
CA GLU A 154 -15.84 -8.21 2.48
C GLU A 154 -16.19 -6.94 1.71
N SER A 155 -15.34 -6.57 0.75
CA SER A 155 -15.68 -5.53 -0.23
C SER A 155 -16.34 -6.14 -1.45
N ASN A 156 -17.27 -5.41 -2.06
CA ASN A 156 -17.66 -5.69 -3.44
C ASN A 156 -16.64 -5.13 -4.44
N ASP A 157 -16.87 -5.38 -5.74
CA ASP A 157 -16.05 -4.90 -6.87
C ASP A 157 -15.87 -3.37 -6.94
N TYR A 158 -16.56 -2.60 -6.10
CA TYR A 158 -16.50 -1.13 -6.06
C TYR A 158 -15.81 -0.58 -4.80
N GLY A 159 -15.25 -1.46 -3.96
CA GLY A 159 -14.62 -1.11 -2.68
C GLY A 159 -15.61 -0.80 -1.56
N ASN A 160 -16.91 -1.03 -1.76
CA ASN A 160 -17.89 -0.83 -0.71
C ASN A 160 -17.96 -2.06 0.20
N LEU A 161 -17.77 -1.84 1.50
CA LEU A 161 -17.76 -2.88 2.51
C LEU A 161 -19.18 -3.38 2.81
N LYS A 162 -19.34 -4.70 2.87
CA LYS A 162 -20.58 -5.42 3.17
C LYS A 162 -20.31 -6.52 4.20
N PRO A 163 -21.31 -6.99 4.95
CA PRO A 163 -22.71 -6.52 4.98
C PRO A 163 -22.94 -5.29 5.87
N TYR A 164 -21.91 -4.81 6.58
CA TYR A 164 -22.04 -3.76 7.59
C TYR A 164 -21.81 -2.37 7.00
N LYS A 165 -22.53 -1.38 7.57
CA LYS A 165 -22.24 0.02 7.30
C LYS A 165 -20.98 0.43 8.05
N VAL A 166 -19.98 0.88 7.31
CA VAL A 166 -18.72 1.37 7.89
C VAL A 166 -18.75 2.88 8.01
N ILE A 167 -18.46 3.37 9.20
CA ILE A 167 -18.49 4.78 9.59
C ILE A 167 -17.06 5.18 9.95
N ARG A 168 -16.56 6.26 9.35
CA ARG A 168 -15.30 6.86 9.74
C ARG A 168 -15.48 7.70 11.01
N LEU A 169 -14.66 7.44 12.03
CA LEU A 169 -14.68 8.15 13.31
C LEU A 169 -13.75 9.37 13.32
N GLU A 170 -12.62 9.28 12.63
CA GLU A 170 -11.63 10.37 12.51
C GLU A 170 -11.12 10.50 11.06
N GLU A 171 -10.72 11.72 10.67
CA GLU A 171 -10.13 11.95 9.34
C GLU A 171 -8.68 11.45 9.26
N HIS A 172 -8.30 11.00 8.06
CA HIS A 172 -6.93 10.61 7.72
C HIS A 172 -5.94 11.75 8.00
N THR A 173 -4.83 11.42 8.65
CA THR A 173 -3.94 12.41 9.26
C THR A 173 -3.05 13.15 8.25
N ASN A 174 -2.83 12.63 7.04
CA ASN A 174 -1.91 13.25 6.07
C ASN A 174 -2.43 14.57 5.45
N ASN A 175 -3.71 14.93 5.61
CA ASN A 175 -4.20 16.24 5.19
C ASN A 175 -3.76 17.41 6.10
N LYS A 176 -2.96 17.16 7.15
CA LYS A 176 -2.54 18.20 8.11
C LYS A 176 -1.19 18.86 7.82
N VAL A 177 -0.51 18.52 6.72
CA VAL A 177 0.76 19.17 6.32
C VAL A 177 0.57 20.00 5.05
N ALA A 178 -0.34 20.98 5.13
CA ALA A 178 -0.39 22.09 4.18
C ALA A 178 -1.04 23.31 4.87
N ALA A 179 -0.23 24.03 5.66
CA ALA A 179 -0.50 25.40 6.07
C ALA A 179 0.83 26.14 6.27
#